data_AF-A0A8H4XQW6-F1
#
_entry.id   AF-A0A8H4XQW6-F1
#
_cell.length_a   1.000
_cell.length_b   1.000
_cell.length_c   1.000
_cell.angle_alpha   90.00
_cell.angle_beta   90.00
_cell.angle_gamma   90.00
#
_symmetry.space_group_name_H-M   'P 1'
#
loop_
_entity.id
_entity.type
_entity.pdbx_description
1 polymer ?
#
loop_
_entity_poly.entity_id
_entity_poly.type
_entity_poly.pdbx_seq_one_letter_code
_entity_poly.pdbx_strand_id
1 'polypeptide(L)'
;PLDGIIGYLVNALSTLDLTDKPGKFESSPFFPKLHPNCNVDKLINVLDAAVRHYETNELETRIVPLIQLLITIYEQAPEGPRKYMEWLLLPEDQDRSVPIGRSDTLSSKLLMLSTTPSVHLKTAISELYFVLSGKNPETLTKNIGYGFAAGFLASRGIEIPQDTNEAFAKNQSNINPAFNPITGQRWDAEPQDTGPAMTQEEREREAERLFVLFERYVVSYYRYHN
;
A
#
# COMPACT_ATOMS: atom_id res chain seq x y z
N PRO A 1 4.92 8.45 -20.04
CA PRO A 1 6.07 7.52 -20.15
C PRO A 1 5.74 6.15 -20.79
N LEU A 2 4.47 5.73 -20.78
CA LEU A 2 4.02 4.41 -21.24
C LEU A 2 3.31 4.43 -22.61
N ASP A 3 3.21 5.59 -23.29
CA ASP A 3 2.51 5.75 -24.59
C ASP A 3 3.25 5.19 -25.82
N GLY A 4 4.27 4.35 -25.63
CA GLY A 4 5.13 3.88 -26.73
C GLY A 4 5.79 2.54 -26.43
N ILE A 5 7.01 2.35 -26.96
CA ILE A 5 7.77 1.08 -26.88
C ILE A 5 7.83 0.55 -25.44
N ILE A 6 8.02 1.43 -24.45
CA ILE A 6 8.09 1.03 -23.04
C ILE A 6 6.79 0.35 -22.58
N GLY A 7 5.62 0.88 -22.93
CA GLY A 7 4.34 0.27 -22.59
C GLY A 7 4.17 -1.11 -23.23
N TYR A 8 4.53 -1.25 -24.52
CA TYR A 8 4.50 -2.54 -25.20
C TYR A 8 5.45 -3.56 -24.57
N LEU A 9 6.65 -3.15 -24.17
CA LEU A 9 7.62 -4.01 -23.50
C LEU A 9 7.12 -4.45 -22.13
N VAL A 10 6.56 -3.53 -21.33
CA VAL A 10 5.99 -3.87 -20.01
C VAL A 10 4.86 -4.88 -20.16
N ASN A 11 3.94 -4.66 -21.09
CA ASN A 11 2.83 -5.58 -21.35
C ASN A 11 3.32 -6.95 -21.86
N ALA A 12 4.34 -6.97 -22.72
CA ALA A 12 4.93 -8.22 -23.17
C ALA A 12 5.56 -8.97 -21.99
N LEU A 13 6.39 -8.29 -21.19
CA LEU A 13 7.09 -8.87 -20.05
C LEU A 13 6.13 -9.37 -18.96
N SER A 14 5.01 -8.68 -18.72
CA SER A 14 4.01 -9.09 -17.71
C SER A 14 3.23 -10.35 -18.11
N THR A 15 3.23 -10.71 -19.40
CA THR A 15 2.55 -11.93 -19.91
C THR A 15 3.48 -13.14 -20.02
N LEU A 16 4.79 -12.94 -19.89
CA LEU A 16 5.74 -14.04 -19.89
C LEU A 16 5.63 -14.82 -18.59
N ASP A 17 5.69 -16.15 -18.68
CA ASP A 17 5.85 -16.98 -17.49
C ASP A 17 7.29 -16.87 -17.00
N LEU A 18 7.50 -15.98 -16.03
CA LEU A 18 8.79 -15.76 -15.38
C LEU A 18 8.99 -16.69 -14.17
N THR A 19 8.05 -17.59 -13.89
CA THR A 19 8.03 -18.42 -12.68
C THR A 19 8.79 -19.74 -12.82
N ASP A 20 9.44 -19.98 -13.95
CA ASP A 20 10.15 -21.22 -14.26
C ASP A 20 11.38 -21.46 -13.35
N LYS A 21 11.08 -22.14 -12.24
CA LYS A 21 11.94 -22.79 -11.23
C LYS A 21 12.75 -21.86 -10.31
N PRO A 22 12.53 -21.94 -8.98
CA PRO A 22 13.34 -21.21 -8.00
C PRO A 22 14.81 -21.64 -8.11
N GLY A 23 15.73 -20.66 -8.16
CA GLY A 23 17.18 -20.91 -8.15
C GLY A 23 17.93 -20.72 -9.47
N LYS A 24 17.28 -20.35 -10.59
CA LYS A 24 17.99 -19.99 -11.84
C LYS A 24 18.25 -18.49 -12.03
N PHE A 25 17.74 -17.64 -11.14
CA PHE A 25 17.79 -16.17 -11.31
C PHE A 25 19.09 -15.50 -10.87
N GLU A 26 20.08 -16.21 -10.29
CA GLU A 26 21.43 -15.66 -10.10
C GLU A 26 22.13 -15.30 -11.42
N SER A 27 21.63 -15.83 -12.54
CA SER A 27 22.01 -15.44 -13.91
C SER A 27 20.84 -14.89 -14.72
N SER A 28 19.79 -14.38 -14.06
CA SER A 28 18.65 -13.81 -14.76
C SER A 28 19.01 -12.46 -15.38
N PRO A 29 18.56 -12.18 -16.62
CA PRO A 29 18.72 -10.85 -17.21
C PRO A 29 18.07 -9.74 -16.38
N PHE A 30 17.13 -10.06 -15.49
CA PHE A 30 16.51 -9.08 -14.58
C PHE A 30 17.48 -8.58 -13.50
N PHE A 31 18.43 -9.40 -13.06
CA PHE A 31 19.39 -9.06 -11.99
C PHE A 31 20.84 -9.26 -12.46
N PRO A 32 21.38 -8.38 -13.32
CA PRO A 32 22.74 -8.49 -13.81
C PRO A 32 23.77 -8.44 -12.68
N LYS A 33 24.82 -9.28 -12.73
CA LYS A 33 25.82 -9.40 -11.66
C LYS A 33 26.51 -8.08 -11.28
N LEU A 34 26.74 -7.20 -12.26
CA LEU A 34 27.45 -5.93 -12.04
C LEU A 34 26.55 -4.89 -11.34
N HIS A 35 25.26 -4.86 -11.70
CA HIS A 35 24.28 -3.89 -11.21
C HIS A 35 22.92 -4.57 -11.04
N PRO A 36 22.73 -5.34 -9.96
CA PRO A 36 21.55 -6.20 -9.82
C PRO A 36 20.24 -5.40 -9.71
N ASN A 37 20.30 -4.13 -9.27
CA ASN A 37 19.11 -3.29 -9.07
C ASN A 37 18.69 -2.47 -10.31
N CYS A 38 19.48 -2.45 -11.39
CA CYS A 38 19.32 -1.44 -12.45
C CYS A 38 17.99 -1.54 -13.22
N ASN A 39 17.46 -2.75 -13.41
CA ASN A 39 16.19 -2.94 -14.11
C ASN A 39 15.01 -2.58 -13.22
N VAL A 40 15.07 -2.96 -11.94
CA VAL A 40 14.08 -2.59 -10.92
C VAL A 40 13.99 -1.08 -10.79
N ASP A 41 15.13 -0.40 -10.68
CA ASP A 41 15.21 1.06 -10.59
C ASP A 41 14.52 1.72 -11.80
N LYS A 42 14.82 1.26 -13.03
CA LYS A 42 14.16 1.76 -14.24
C LYS A 42 12.65 1.54 -14.23
N LEU A 43 12.18 0.36 -13.84
CA LEU A 43 10.75 0.05 -13.79
C LEU A 43 10.02 0.90 -12.74
N ILE A 44 10.62 1.09 -11.57
CA ILE A 44 10.06 1.94 -10.51
C ILE A 44 10.07 3.42 -10.92
N ASN A 45 11.12 3.90 -11.58
CA ASN A 45 11.16 5.27 -12.12
C ASN A 45 10.09 5.48 -13.21
N VAL A 46 9.82 4.47 -14.04
CA VAL A 46 8.71 4.50 -15.00
C VAL A 46 7.36 4.53 -14.28
N LEU A 47 7.21 3.76 -13.19
CA LEU A 47 6.01 3.77 -12.37
C LEU A 47 5.77 5.15 -11.73
N ASP A 48 6.79 5.76 -11.11
CA ASP A 48 6.68 7.10 -10.52
C ASP A 48 6.33 8.15 -11.57
N ALA A 49 7.02 8.14 -12.72
CA ALA A 49 6.70 9.03 -13.81
C ALA A 49 5.27 8.81 -14.34
N ALA A 50 4.77 7.57 -14.39
CA ALA A 50 3.41 7.27 -14.85
C ALA A 50 2.36 7.80 -13.86
N VAL A 51 2.54 7.53 -12.56
CA VAL A 51 1.66 8.00 -11.47
C VAL A 51 1.58 9.52 -11.42
N ARG A 52 2.65 10.24 -11.76
CA ARG A 52 2.68 11.70 -11.82
C ARG A 52 2.10 12.31 -13.11
N HIS A 53 2.04 11.54 -14.19
CA HIS A 53 1.73 12.05 -15.51
C HIS A 53 0.30 11.76 -15.97
N TYR A 54 -0.21 10.57 -15.66
CA TYR A 54 -1.52 10.13 -16.13
C TYR A 54 -2.62 10.40 -15.10
N GLU A 55 -3.83 10.64 -15.60
CA GLU A 55 -5.03 10.74 -14.79
C GLU A 55 -5.48 9.37 -14.25
N THR A 56 -6.24 9.37 -13.15
CA THR A 56 -6.62 8.13 -12.44
C THR A 56 -7.34 7.11 -13.34
N ASN A 57 -8.16 7.57 -14.28
CA ASN A 57 -8.88 6.74 -15.25
C ASN A 57 -7.96 6.04 -16.27
N GLU A 58 -6.83 6.66 -16.61
CA GLU A 58 -5.86 6.08 -17.55
C GLU A 58 -4.84 5.18 -16.85
N LEU A 59 -4.57 5.45 -15.56
CA LEU A 59 -3.59 4.70 -14.78
C LEU A 59 -3.93 3.21 -14.72
N GLU A 60 -5.20 2.84 -14.52
CA GLU A 60 -5.60 1.43 -14.39
C GLU A 60 -5.10 0.57 -15.56
N THR A 61 -5.33 0.99 -16.80
CA THR A 61 -4.93 0.19 -17.98
C THR A 61 -3.41 0.20 -18.19
N ARG A 62 -2.72 1.25 -17.73
CA ARG A 62 -1.29 1.48 -18.04
C ARG A 62 -0.35 0.93 -16.98
N ILE A 63 -0.67 1.08 -15.69
CA ILE A 63 0.25 0.74 -14.61
C ILE A 63 -0.03 -0.62 -13.99
N VAL A 64 -1.23 -1.19 -14.13
CA VAL A 64 -1.52 -2.53 -13.60
C VAL A 64 -0.57 -3.60 -14.16
N PRO A 65 -0.28 -3.66 -15.47
CA PRO A 65 0.71 -4.61 -16.00
C PRO A 65 2.12 -4.38 -15.42
N LEU A 66 2.50 -3.12 -15.20
CA LEU A 66 3.79 -2.76 -14.60
C LEU A 66 3.87 -3.22 -13.13
N ILE A 67 2.79 -3.04 -12.36
CA ILE A 67 2.69 -3.50 -10.97
C ILE A 67 2.78 -5.03 -10.91
N GLN A 68 2.07 -5.74 -11.78
CA GLN A 68 2.12 -7.21 -11.87
C GLN A 68 3.52 -7.71 -12.22
N LEU A 69 4.21 -7.03 -13.14
CA LEU A 69 5.59 -7.34 -13.48
C LEU A 69 6.52 -7.12 -12.27
N LEU A 70 6.37 -6.02 -11.53
CA LEU A 70 7.15 -5.75 -10.32
C LEU A 70 6.91 -6.81 -9.22
N ILE A 71 5.67 -7.25 -9.02
CA ILE A 71 5.35 -8.36 -8.10
C ILE A 71 6.12 -9.62 -8.51
N THR A 72 6.02 -10.00 -9.78
CA THR A 72 6.67 -11.21 -10.32
C THR A 72 8.19 -11.14 -10.17
N ILE A 73 8.79 -9.98 -10.46
CA ILE A 73 10.22 -9.73 -10.29
C ILE A 73 10.61 -9.84 -8.81
N TYR A 74 9.84 -9.25 -7.90
CA TYR A 74 10.12 -9.28 -6.46
C TYR A 74 10.12 -10.70 -5.88
N GLU A 75 9.15 -11.53 -6.27
CA GLU A 75 9.06 -12.92 -5.80
C GLU A 75 10.28 -13.76 -6.20
N GLN A 76 10.90 -13.43 -7.34
CA GLN A 76 12.09 -14.12 -7.85
C GLN A 76 13.40 -13.40 -7.51
N ALA A 77 13.33 -12.22 -6.90
CA ALA A 77 14.48 -11.40 -6.61
C ALA A 77 15.39 -12.04 -5.54
N PRO A 78 16.73 -11.97 -5.70
CA PRO A 78 17.66 -12.20 -4.60
C PRO A 78 17.42 -11.19 -3.45
N GLU A 79 17.94 -11.48 -2.26
CA GLU A 79 17.72 -10.66 -1.07
C GLU A 79 18.08 -9.18 -1.27
N GLY A 80 19.21 -8.89 -1.94
CA GLY A 80 19.67 -7.51 -2.20
C GLY A 80 18.63 -6.68 -2.99
N PRO A 81 18.28 -7.06 -4.23
CA PRO A 81 17.23 -6.38 -4.99
C PRO A 81 15.87 -6.38 -4.30
N ARG A 82 15.51 -7.43 -3.56
CA ARG A 82 14.27 -7.49 -2.77
C ARG A 82 14.21 -6.38 -1.72
N LYS A 83 15.28 -6.24 -0.92
CA LYS A 83 15.40 -5.17 0.08
C LYS A 83 15.43 -3.79 -0.55
N TYR A 84 16.04 -3.67 -1.73
CA TYR A 84 16.04 -2.41 -2.48
C TYR A 84 14.64 -2.03 -2.98
N MET A 85 13.82 -2.99 -3.40
CA MET A 85 12.42 -2.76 -3.77
C MET A 85 11.56 -2.36 -2.56
N GLU A 86 11.73 -3.05 -1.43
CA GLU A 86 11.08 -2.68 -0.16
C GLU A 86 11.39 -1.22 0.21
N TRP A 87 12.67 -0.84 0.13
CA TRP A 87 13.14 0.51 0.41
C TRP A 87 12.51 1.58 -0.50
N LEU A 88 12.36 1.30 -1.80
CA LEU A 88 11.79 2.27 -2.76
C LEU A 88 10.26 2.38 -2.73
N LEU A 89 9.56 1.32 -2.33
CA LEU A 89 8.11 1.21 -2.52
C LEU A 89 7.30 1.22 -1.22
N LEU A 90 7.88 0.83 -0.08
CA LEU A 90 7.20 0.90 1.22
C LEU A 90 7.30 2.31 1.83
N PRO A 91 6.32 2.74 2.63
CA PRO A 91 6.42 4.02 3.36
C PRO A 91 7.64 4.03 4.29
N GLU A 92 8.50 5.03 4.13
CA GLU A 92 9.67 5.25 4.98
C GLU A 92 9.37 6.24 6.12
N ASP A 93 10.34 6.45 7.02
CA ASP A 93 10.20 7.41 8.13
C ASP A 93 9.88 8.83 7.66
N GLN A 94 10.35 9.22 6.48
CA GLN A 94 10.03 10.52 5.86
C GLN A 94 8.54 10.65 5.51
N ASP A 95 7.89 9.55 5.11
CA ASP A 95 6.46 9.51 4.77
C ASP A 95 5.57 9.60 6.00
N ARG A 96 6.14 9.37 7.18
CA ARG A 96 5.44 9.43 8.47
C ARG A 96 5.57 10.79 9.15
N SER A 97 6.12 11.79 8.48
CA SER A 97 6.08 13.19 8.95
C SER A 97 4.67 13.80 8.84
N VAL A 98 3.85 13.25 7.95
CA VAL A 98 2.42 13.53 7.77
C VAL A 98 1.66 12.20 7.84
N PRO A 99 0.32 12.19 7.89
CA PRO A 99 -0.43 10.95 7.74
C PRO A 99 -0.04 10.25 6.43
N ILE A 100 0.20 8.93 6.50
CA ILE A 100 0.66 8.17 5.33
C ILE A 100 -0.35 8.28 4.18
N GLY A 101 0.15 8.28 2.95
CA GLY A 101 -0.68 8.56 1.77
C GLY A 101 -0.93 10.05 1.51
N ARG A 102 -0.32 10.96 2.28
CA ARG A 102 -0.42 12.43 2.09
C ARG A 102 0.89 13.12 1.66
N SER A 103 2.02 12.41 1.61
CA SER A 103 3.29 12.96 1.10
C SER A 103 3.38 12.87 -0.44
N ASP A 104 4.38 13.52 -1.04
CA ASP A 104 4.62 13.49 -2.50
C ASP A 104 5.48 12.30 -2.98
N THR A 105 5.75 11.32 -2.10
CA THR A 105 6.52 10.13 -2.48
C THR A 105 5.70 9.16 -3.33
N LEU A 106 6.38 8.31 -4.09
CA LEU A 106 5.72 7.25 -4.86
C LEU A 106 4.84 6.38 -3.96
N SER A 107 5.35 5.95 -2.80
CA SER A 107 4.63 5.12 -1.84
C SER A 107 3.32 5.79 -1.39
N SER A 108 3.35 7.06 -0.99
CA SER A 108 2.13 7.78 -0.60
C SER A 108 1.13 7.93 -1.75
N LYS A 109 1.61 8.17 -2.97
CA LYS A 109 0.71 8.25 -4.15
C LYS A 109 0.07 6.91 -4.46
N LEU A 110 0.82 5.80 -4.37
CA LEU A 110 0.27 4.46 -4.55
C LEU A 110 -0.76 4.13 -3.46
N LEU A 111 -0.49 4.47 -2.20
CA LEU A 111 -1.48 4.34 -1.12
C LEU A 111 -2.76 5.12 -1.44
N MET A 112 -2.65 6.37 -1.89
CA MET A 112 -3.81 7.16 -2.29
C MET A 112 -4.57 6.52 -3.46
N LEU A 113 -3.86 6.02 -4.48
CA LEU A 113 -4.46 5.31 -5.62
C LEU A 113 -5.18 4.02 -5.18
N SER A 114 -4.72 3.36 -4.12
CA SER A 114 -5.40 2.18 -3.54
C SER A 114 -6.75 2.52 -2.88
N THR A 115 -7.06 3.80 -2.67
CA THR A 115 -8.36 4.25 -2.15
C THR A 115 -9.33 4.70 -3.24
N THR A 116 -8.92 4.63 -4.51
CA THR A 116 -9.77 5.01 -5.64
C THR A 116 -10.87 3.97 -5.89
N PRO A 117 -11.96 4.35 -6.59
CA PRO A 117 -13.04 3.41 -6.93
C PRO A 117 -12.61 2.28 -7.86
N SER A 118 -11.46 2.39 -8.53
CA SER A 118 -10.95 1.37 -9.45
C SER A 118 -10.59 0.09 -8.70
N VAL A 119 -11.36 -0.98 -8.95
CA VAL A 119 -11.15 -2.27 -8.28
C VAL A 119 -9.86 -2.92 -8.74
N HIS A 120 -9.56 -2.90 -10.04
CA HIS A 120 -8.34 -3.54 -10.55
C HIS A 120 -7.07 -2.82 -10.08
N LEU A 121 -7.07 -1.48 -10.10
CA LEU A 121 -5.93 -0.69 -9.66
C LEU A 121 -5.68 -0.87 -8.17
N LYS A 122 -6.71 -0.73 -7.33
CA LYS A 122 -6.53 -0.89 -5.87
C LYS A 122 -6.08 -2.30 -5.51
N THR A 123 -6.65 -3.33 -6.13
CA THR A 123 -6.26 -4.72 -5.87
C THR A 123 -4.82 -4.98 -6.29
N ALA A 124 -4.37 -4.47 -7.44
CA ALA A 124 -2.98 -4.62 -7.87
C ALA A 124 -2.00 -3.93 -6.92
N ILE A 125 -2.31 -2.70 -6.47
CA ILE A 125 -1.46 -1.97 -5.52
C ILE A 125 -1.42 -2.67 -4.15
N SER A 126 -2.58 -3.10 -3.63
CA SER A 126 -2.63 -3.82 -2.35
C SER A 126 -1.90 -5.16 -2.41
N GLU A 127 -1.98 -5.88 -3.54
CA GLU A 127 -1.21 -7.11 -3.76
C GLU A 127 0.30 -6.83 -3.75
N LEU A 128 0.75 -5.77 -4.43
CA LEU A 128 2.15 -5.34 -4.39
C LEU A 128 2.61 -5.12 -2.94
N TYR A 129 1.87 -4.33 -2.17
CA TYR A 129 2.21 -4.09 -0.76
C TYR A 129 2.20 -5.36 0.09
N PHE A 130 1.27 -6.28 -0.16
CA PHE A 130 1.20 -7.55 0.55
C PHE A 130 2.42 -8.43 0.27
N VAL A 131 2.83 -8.53 -1.00
CA VAL A 131 4.02 -9.26 -1.42
C VAL A 131 5.30 -8.63 -0.84
N LEU A 132 5.44 -7.29 -0.91
CA LEU A 132 6.55 -6.55 -0.28
C LEU A 132 6.60 -6.74 1.24
N SER A 133 5.45 -7.01 1.87
CA SER A 133 5.33 -7.28 3.30
C SER A 133 5.48 -8.76 3.65
N GLY A 134 6.05 -9.56 2.74
CA GLY A 134 6.27 -10.99 2.95
C GLY A 134 4.99 -11.82 3.06
N LYS A 135 3.89 -11.35 2.44
CA LYS A 135 2.55 -11.95 2.51
C LYS A 135 2.06 -12.17 3.95
N ASN A 136 2.50 -11.29 4.85
CA ASN A 136 2.12 -11.32 6.27
C ASN A 136 1.17 -10.14 6.59
N PRO A 137 -0.04 -10.41 7.12
CA PRO A 137 -1.02 -9.36 7.44
C PRO A 137 -0.55 -8.36 8.50
N GLU A 138 0.21 -8.81 9.50
CA GLU A 138 0.74 -7.96 10.56
C GLU A 138 1.82 -7.03 10.00
N THR A 139 2.74 -7.56 9.21
CA THR A 139 3.79 -6.78 8.53
C THR A 139 3.17 -5.78 7.55
N LEU A 140 2.15 -6.19 6.79
CA LEU A 140 1.40 -5.29 5.91
C LEU A 140 0.80 -4.12 6.71
N THR A 141 0.06 -4.44 7.76
CA THR A 141 -0.60 -3.45 8.62
C THR A 141 0.42 -2.50 9.27
N LYS A 142 1.57 -3.02 9.69
CA LYS A 142 2.68 -2.22 10.22
C LYS A 142 3.26 -1.26 9.16
N ASN A 143 3.43 -1.73 7.93
CA ASN A 143 4.02 -0.94 6.85
C ASN A 143 3.08 0.15 6.34
N ILE A 144 1.84 -0.20 6.01
CA ILE A 144 0.90 0.70 5.31
C ILE A 144 -0.28 1.17 6.17
N GLY A 145 -0.32 0.81 7.45
CA GLY A 145 -1.41 1.15 8.35
C GLY A 145 -2.67 0.32 8.14
N TYR A 146 -3.49 0.23 9.19
CA TYR A 146 -4.72 -0.57 9.18
C TYR A 146 -5.74 -0.06 8.16
N GLY A 147 -5.90 1.25 8.03
CA GLY A 147 -6.89 1.85 7.12
C GLY A 147 -6.71 1.42 5.65
N PHE A 148 -5.47 1.30 5.18
CA PHE A 148 -5.18 0.85 3.83
C PHE A 148 -5.17 -0.69 3.71
N ALA A 149 -4.76 -1.41 4.75
CA ALA A 149 -4.65 -2.88 4.71
C ALA A 149 -6.01 -3.60 4.89
N ALA A 150 -6.90 -3.09 5.74
CA ALA A 150 -8.08 -3.81 6.21
C ALA A 150 -9.02 -4.23 5.07
N GLY A 151 -9.29 -3.33 4.12
CA GLY A 151 -10.19 -3.63 2.99
C GLY A 151 -9.67 -4.76 2.11
N PHE A 152 -8.36 -4.76 1.83
CA PHE A 152 -7.72 -5.82 1.05
C PHE A 152 -7.72 -7.16 1.80
N LEU A 153 -7.32 -7.16 3.08
CA LEU A 153 -7.27 -8.37 3.90
C LEU A 153 -8.66 -8.99 4.08
N ALA A 154 -9.68 -8.16 4.34
CA ALA A 154 -11.07 -8.60 4.41
C ALA A 154 -11.55 -9.23 3.09
N SER A 155 -11.21 -8.62 1.93
CA SER A 155 -11.55 -9.18 0.61
C SER A 155 -10.91 -10.54 0.31
N ARG A 156 -9.82 -10.87 1.02
CA ARG A 156 -9.11 -12.15 0.93
C ARG A 156 -9.53 -13.15 2.02
N GLY A 157 -10.47 -12.78 2.90
CA GLY A 157 -10.86 -13.60 4.05
C GLY A 157 -9.74 -13.78 5.08
N ILE A 158 -8.77 -12.86 5.11
CA ILE A 158 -7.65 -12.91 6.04
C ILE A 158 -8.00 -12.06 7.26
N GLU A 159 -8.13 -12.71 8.41
CA GLU A 159 -8.34 -12.01 9.68
C GLU A 159 -7.05 -11.35 10.14
N ILE A 160 -7.16 -10.09 10.56
CA ILE A 160 -6.08 -9.41 11.28
C ILE A 160 -6.20 -9.86 12.73
N PRO A 161 -5.13 -10.41 13.34
CA PRO A 161 -5.16 -10.82 14.74
C PRO A 161 -5.72 -9.71 15.63
N GLN A 162 -6.66 -10.07 16.50
CA GLN A 162 -7.26 -9.11 17.44
C GLN A 162 -6.19 -8.42 18.30
N ASP A 163 -5.07 -9.08 18.56
CA ASP A 163 -3.91 -8.51 19.24
C ASP A 163 -3.32 -7.29 18.53
N THR A 164 -3.47 -7.12 17.22
CA THR A 164 -3.03 -5.88 16.55
C THR A 164 -3.98 -4.74 16.88
N ASN A 165 -5.30 -4.97 16.86
CA ASN A 165 -6.31 -3.97 17.24
C ASN A 165 -6.30 -3.66 18.75
N GLU A 166 -6.15 -4.68 19.60
CA GLU A 166 -5.96 -4.51 21.05
C GLU A 166 -4.59 -3.93 21.37
N ALA A 167 -3.54 -4.21 20.62
CA ALA A 167 -2.27 -3.51 20.73
C ALA A 167 -2.44 -2.02 20.41
N PHE A 168 -3.18 -1.68 19.36
CA PHE A 168 -3.45 -0.28 19.02
C PHE A 168 -4.33 0.44 20.05
N ALA A 169 -5.23 -0.28 20.74
CA ALA A 169 -6.15 0.28 21.73
C ALA A 169 -5.67 0.22 23.20
N LYS A 170 -4.90 -0.80 23.60
CA LYS A 170 -4.39 -1.03 24.98
C LYS A 170 -2.91 -0.66 25.17
N ASN A 171 -2.09 -0.52 24.12
CA ASN A 171 -0.66 -0.20 24.27
C ASN A 171 -0.36 1.29 24.44
N GLN A 172 -1.11 1.99 25.29
CA GLN A 172 -0.55 3.19 25.92
C GLN A 172 0.45 2.85 27.04
N SER A 173 0.54 1.58 27.46
CA SER A 173 1.25 1.24 28.70
C SER A 173 2.51 0.36 28.59
N ASN A 174 2.78 -0.39 27.50
CA ASN A 174 3.98 -1.27 27.49
C ASN A 174 4.78 -1.43 26.19
N ILE A 175 4.30 -0.97 25.03
CA ILE A 175 5.11 -0.79 23.81
C ILE A 175 4.53 0.42 23.09
N ASN A 176 5.10 1.61 23.27
CA ASN A 176 4.71 2.77 22.47
C ASN A 176 5.07 2.46 21.01
N PRO A 177 4.10 2.26 20.10
CA PRO A 177 4.43 2.08 18.69
C PRO A 177 5.16 3.33 18.20
N ALA A 178 6.18 3.18 17.35
CA ALA A 178 6.98 4.31 16.86
C ALA A 178 6.14 5.36 16.10
N PHE A 179 4.93 5.00 15.67
CA PHE A 179 4.00 5.82 14.92
C PHE A 179 2.56 5.56 15.37
N ASN A 180 1.69 6.54 15.13
CA ASN A 180 0.26 6.45 15.36
C ASN A 180 -0.36 5.40 14.42
N PRO A 181 -1.09 4.42 14.95
CA PRO A 181 -1.63 3.33 14.16
C PRO A 181 -2.82 3.69 13.27
N ILE A 182 -3.48 4.81 13.56
CA ILE A 182 -4.63 5.30 12.79
C ILE A 182 -4.13 6.10 11.58
N THR A 183 -3.24 7.05 11.81
CA THR A 183 -2.74 7.99 10.78
C THR A 183 -1.49 7.49 10.07
N GLY A 184 -0.76 6.53 10.66
CA GLY A 184 0.57 6.10 10.25
C GLY A 184 1.68 7.13 10.51
N GLN A 185 1.34 8.30 11.06
CA GLN A 185 2.24 9.42 11.30
C GLN A 185 3.07 9.19 12.57
N ARG A 186 4.27 9.74 12.64
CA ARG A 186 5.07 9.74 13.87
C ARG A 186 4.43 10.63 14.93
N TRP A 187 4.41 10.16 16.17
CA TRP A 187 3.83 10.87 17.30
C TRP A 187 4.40 12.27 17.53
N ASP A 188 5.69 12.47 17.25
CA ASP A 188 6.35 13.77 17.42
C ASP A 188 6.07 14.76 16.29
N ALA A 189 5.53 14.29 15.17
CA ALA A 189 5.09 15.12 14.05
C ALA A 189 3.57 15.41 14.09
N GLU A 190 2.81 14.71 14.94
CA GLU A 190 1.38 14.95 15.06
C GLU A 190 1.10 16.30 15.74
N PRO A 191 0.15 17.09 15.22
CA PRO A 191 -0.27 18.31 15.89
C PRO A 191 -0.91 17.95 17.23
N GLN A 192 -0.44 18.57 18.31
CA GLN A 192 -1.08 18.41 19.61
C GLN A 192 -2.45 19.08 19.59
N ASP A 193 -3.46 18.34 20.05
CA ASP A 193 -4.78 18.90 20.25
C ASP A 193 -4.72 19.92 21.38
N THR A 194 -4.82 21.20 21.01
CA THR A 194 -4.87 22.35 21.92
C THR A 194 -6.30 22.83 22.15
N GLY A 195 -7.28 22.13 21.59
CA GLY A 195 -8.69 22.42 21.77
C GLY A 195 -9.18 22.14 23.20
N PRO A 196 -10.28 22.78 23.61
CA PRO A 196 -10.94 22.40 24.85
C PRO A 196 -11.44 20.95 24.73
N ALA A 197 -11.25 20.16 25.79
CA ALA A 197 -11.76 18.80 25.84
C ALA A 197 -13.27 18.80 25.59
N MET A 198 -13.74 18.00 24.64
CA MET A 198 -15.17 17.88 24.33
C MET A 198 -15.98 17.55 25.59
N THR A 199 -17.08 18.27 25.79
CA THR A 199 -18.04 17.99 26.87
C THR A 199 -18.72 16.64 26.63
N GLN A 200 -19.33 16.09 27.69
CA GLN A 200 -20.03 14.80 27.57
C GLN A 200 -21.19 14.87 26.57
N GLU A 201 -21.94 15.97 26.57
CA GLU A 201 -23.06 16.17 25.65
C GLU A 201 -22.60 16.28 24.19
N GLU A 202 -21.47 16.94 23.93
CA GLU A 202 -20.89 17.01 22.59
C GLU A 202 -20.38 15.64 22.11
N ARG A 203 -19.78 14.86 23.01
CA ARG A 203 -19.36 13.48 22.69
C ARG A 203 -20.54 12.58 22.34
N GLU A 204 -21.66 12.71 23.06
CA GLU A 204 -22.88 11.95 22.78
C GLU A 204 -23.48 12.34 21.42
N ARG A 205 -23.54 13.65 21.10
CA ARG A 205 -24.02 14.11 19.78
C ARG A 205 -23.14 13.63 18.62
N GLU A 206 -21.82 13.66 18.77
CA GLU A 206 -20.90 13.13 17.74
C GLU A 206 -21.03 11.60 17.62
N ALA A 207 -21.23 10.88 18.72
CA ALA A 207 -21.49 9.44 18.68
C ALA A 207 -22.80 9.09 17.95
N GLU A 208 -23.89 9.82 18.20
CA GLU A 208 -25.15 9.67 17.46
C GLU A 208 -24.98 9.96 15.96
N ARG A 209 -24.24 11.02 15.63
CA ARG A 209 -23.93 11.36 14.24
C ARG A 209 -23.16 10.25 13.53
N LEU A 210 -22.15 9.68 14.19
CA LEU A 210 -21.37 8.55 13.66
C LEU A 210 -22.22 7.30 13.50
N PHE A 211 -23.09 7.00 14.47
CA PHE A 211 -24.01 5.86 14.40
C PHE A 211 -24.89 5.92 13.14
N VAL A 212 -25.50 7.08 12.86
CA VAL A 212 -26.33 7.29 11.67
C VAL A 212 -25.53 7.12 10.36
N LEU A 213 -24.28 7.59 10.34
CA LEU A 213 -23.37 7.39 9.20
C LEU A 213 -23.10 5.90 8.93
N PHE A 214 -22.84 5.11 9.99
CA PHE A 214 -22.62 3.67 9.87
C PHE A 214 -23.88 2.93 9.41
N GLU A 215 -25.05 3.22 9.97
CA GLU A 215 -26.31 2.62 9.50
C GLU A 215 -26.56 2.89 8.02
N ARG A 216 -26.37 4.13 7.58
CA ARG A 216 -26.55 4.50 6.15
C ARG A 216 -25.58 3.74 5.25
N TYR A 217 -24.34 3.55 5.69
CA TYR A 217 -23.35 2.79 4.92
C TYR A 217 -23.75 1.32 4.80
N VAL A 218 -24.15 0.69 5.90
CA VAL A 218 -24.61 -0.71 5.93
C VAL A 218 -25.81 -0.91 5.01
N VAL A 219 -26.82 -0.03 5.10
CA VAL A 219 -28.01 -0.09 4.24
C VAL A 219 -27.65 0.07 2.76
N SER A 220 -26.73 0.98 2.43
CA SER A 220 -26.26 1.14 1.06
C SER A 220 -25.53 -0.11 0.57
N TYR A 221 -24.66 -0.70 1.39
CA TYR A 221 -23.89 -1.90 1.04
C TYR A 221 -24.81 -3.08 0.68
N TYR A 222 -25.84 -3.36 1.49
CA TYR A 222 -26.79 -4.44 1.21
C TYR A 222 -27.67 -4.22 -0.03
N ARG A 223 -27.86 -2.96 -0.46
CA ARG A 223 -28.69 -2.61 -1.62
C ARG A 223 -27.98 -2.79 -2.96
N TYR A 224 -26.65 -2.75 -2.97
CA TYR A 224 -25.84 -2.90 -4.20
C TYR A 224 -25.23 -4.30 -4.36
N HIS A 225 -25.35 -5.16 -3.35
CA HIS A 225 -24.76 -6.50 -3.34
C HIS A 225 -25.78 -7.65 -3.10
N ASN A 226 -27.08 -7.34 -3.16
CA ASN A 226 -28.18 -8.29 -3.40
C ASN A 226 -28.95 -7.85 -4.65
#